data_AF-A0A7C1M3K5-F1
#
_entry.id   AF-A0A7C1M3K5-F1
#
_cell.length_a   1.000
_cell.length_b   1.000
_cell.length_c   1.000
_cell.angle_alpha   90.00
_cell.angle_beta   90.00
_cell.angle_gamma   90.00
#
_symmetry.space_group_name_H-M   'P 1'
#
loop_
_entity.id
_entity.type
_entity.pdbx_description
1 polymer ?
#
loop_
_entity_poly.entity_id
_entity_poly.type
_entity_poly.pdbx_seq_one_letter_code
_entity_poly.pdbx_strand_id
1 'polypeptide(L)' 'MTSDPKHTGDLRFSDLNLDKRLLDAIAAIGFEYCTPIQAETLPWTLACEDLIGQAQT' A
#
# COMPACT_ATOMS: atom_id res chain seq x y z
N MET A 1 -26.42 -1.31 -5.49
CA MET A 1 -26.05 -0.25 -4.53
C MET A 1 -25.28 -0.91 -3.40
N THR A 2 -24.08 -1.40 -3.65
CA THR A 2 -23.19 -1.94 -2.61
C THR A 2 -22.11 -0.90 -2.42
N SER A 3 -22.20 -0.21 -1.28
CA SER A 3 -21.24 0.78 -0.85
C SER A 3 -19.94 0.05 -0.51
N ASP A 4 -19.01 -0.02 -1.46
CA ASP A 4 -17.66 -0.48 -1.18
C ASP A 4 -17.06 0.41 -0.06
N PRO A 5 -16.40 -0.17 0.95
CA PRO A 5 -15.70 0.63 1.94
C PRO A 5 -14.72 1.52 1.19
N LYS A 6 -14.71 2.83 1.50
CA LYS A 6 -13.85 3.81 0.83
C LYS A 6 -12.37 3.50 1.11
N HIS A 7 -11.78 2.55 0.41
CA HIS A 7 -10.33 2.44 0.30
C HIS A 7 -9.84 3.75 -0.31
N THR A 8 -8.89 4.39 0.35
CA THR A 8 -8.45 5.73 -0.07
C THR A 8 -7.42 5.63 -1.21
N GLY A 9 -6.81 4.46 -1.43
CA GLY A 9 -5.93 4.18 -2.57
C GLY A 9 -6.37 2.92 -3.35
N ASP A 10 -6.01 2.88 -4.63
CA ASP A 10 -6.39 1.80 -5.57
C ASP A 10 -5.32 0.68 -5.66
N LEU A 11 -4.11 0.92 -5.15
CA LEU A 11 -3.00 -0.03 -5.23
C LEU A 11 -3.10 -1.09 -4.13
N ARG A 12 -3.04 -2.37 -4.49
CA ARG A 12 -3.01 -3.47 -3.53
C ARG A 12 -1.58 -3.80 -3.12
N PHE A 13 -1.40 -4.23 -1.86
CA PHE A 13 -0.09 -4.72 -1.41
C PHE A 13 0.37 -5.97 -2.20
N SER A 14 -0.56 -6.77 -2.71
CA SER A 14 -0.27 -7.93 -3.57
C SER A 14 0.40 -7.57 -4.90
N ASP A 15 0.23 -6.32 -5.35
CA ASP A 15 0.72 -5.88 -6.66
C ASP A 15 2.18 -5.38 -6.59
N LEU A 16 2.71 -5.18 -5.37
CA LEU A 16 4.04 -4.65 -5.10
C LEU A 16 5.15 -5.72 -5.08
N ASN A 17 4.87 -6.96 -5.50
CA ASN A 17 5.82 -8.07 -5.54
C ASN A 17 6.61 -8.27 -4.23
N LEU A 18 5.92 -8.15 -3.10
CA LEU A 18 6.50 -8.26 -1.76
C LEU A 18 6.77 -9.73 -1.39
N ASP A 19 7.73 -9.96 -0.47
CA ASP A 19 7.95 -11.28 0.13
C ASP A 19 6.64 -11.81 0.75
N LYS A 20 6.37 -13.11 0.54
CA LYS A 20 5.16 -13.78 1.03
C LYS A 20 4.91 -13.54 2.52
N ARG A 21 5.96 -13.51 3.34
CA ARG A 21 5.87 -13.27 4.79
C ARG A 21 5.31 -11.89 5.10
N LEU A 22 5.65 -10.89 4.29
CA LEU A 22 5.16 -9.53 4.45
C LEU A 22 3.70 -9.43 4.03
N LEU A 23 3.33 -10.06 2.90
CA LEU A 23 1.92 -10.14 2.46
C LEU A 23 1.04 -10.82 3.51
N ASP A 24 1.51 -11.94 4.07
CA ASP A 24 0.77 -12.68 5.11
C ASP A 24 0.60 -11.82 6.38
N ALA A 25 1.63 -11.08 6.79
CA ALA A 25 1.56 -10.18 7.95
C ALA A 25 0.61 -9.00 7.72
N ILE A 26 0.65 -8.38 6.54
CA ILE A 26 -0.24 -7.27 6.14
C ILE A 26 -1.71 -7.73 6.12
N ALA A 27 -1.97 -8.92 5.57
CA ALA A 27 -3.31 -9.49 5.56
C ALA A 27 -3.80 -9.86 6.98
N ALA A 28 -2.92 -10.38 7.83
CA ALA A 28 -3.25 -10.74 9.21
C ALA A 28 -3.68 -9.54 10.07
N ILE A 29 -3.17 -8.34 9.77
CA ILE A 29 -3.59 -7.08 10.41
C ILE A 29 -4.78 -6.41 9.71
N GLY A 30 -5.33 -7.02 8.66
CA GLY A 30 -6.55 -6.58 7.98
C GLY A 30 -6.35 -5.54 6.89
N PHE A 31 -5.12 -5.34 6.40
CA PHE A 31 -4.85 -4.46 5.27
C PHE A 31 -4.85 -5.20 3.94
N GLU A 32 -5.38 -4.55 2.91
CA GLU A 32 -5.47 -5.08 1.55
C GLU A 32 -4.97 -4.05 0.52
N TYR A 33 -5.34 -2.79 0.71
CA TYR A 33 -4.97 -1.66 -0.14
C TYR A 33 -4.01 -0.71 0.57
N CYS A 34 -3.10 -0.12 -0.20
CA CYS A 34 -2.25 0.96 0.24
C CYS A 34 -3.08 2.23 0.52
N THR A 35 -2.65 3.02 1.49
CA THR A 35 -3.12 4.42 1.60
C THR A 35 -2.60 5.25 0.42
N PRO A 36 -3.15 6.45 0.12
CA PRO A 36 -2.69 7.29 -0.99
C PRO A 36 -1.17 7.52 -0.96
N ILE A 37 -0.64 7.94 0.19
CA ILE A 37 0.79 8.17 0.32
C ILE A 37 1.61 6.89 0.12
N GLN A 38 1.14 5.74 0.61
CA GLN A 38 1.83 4.47 0.39
C GLN A 38 1.81 4.07 -1.08
N ALA A 39 0.68 4.24 -1.77
CA ALA A 39 0.57 3.96 -3.20
C ALA A 39 1.50 4.87 -4.02
N GLU A 40 1.66 6.13 -3.61
CA GLU A 40 2.54 7.10 -4.25
C GLU A 40 4.03 6.90 -3.94
N THR A 41 4.39 6.23 -2.84
CA THR A 41 5.79 6.15 -2.36
C THR A 41 6.40 4.75 -2.42
N LEU A 42 5.62 3.70 -2.15
CA LEU A 42 6.13 2.32 -2.10
C LEU A 42 6.79 1.86 -3.41
N PRO A 43 6.25 2.12 -4.62
CA PRO A 43 6.91 1.71 -5.86
C PRO A 43 8.35 2.24 -6.00
N TRP A 44 8.58 3.50 -5.61
CA TRP A 44 9.89 4.15 -5.67
C TRP A 44 10.85 3.62 -4.62
N THR A 45 10.41 3.51 -3.36
CA THR A 45 11.26 2.95 -2.30
C THR A 45 11.65 1.50 -2.56
N LEU A 46 10.75 0.69 -3.11
CA LEU A 46 11.02 -0.71 -3.49
C LEU A 46 11.98 -0.79 -4.68
N ALA A 47 11.97 0.21 -5.57
CA ALA A 47 12.94 0.38 -6.63
C ALA A 47 14.30 0.94 -6.15
N CYS A 48 14.47 1.16 -4.83
CA CYS A 48 15.66 1.75 -4.24
C CYS A 48 15.94 3.18 -4.74
N GLU A 49 14.90 3.94 -5.04
CA GLU A 49 15.00 5.34 -5.43
C GLU A 49 14.79 6.29 -4.23
N ASP A 50 15.48 7.42 -4.25
CA ASP A 50 15.31 8.47 -3.26
C ASP A 50 13.99 9.22 -3.49
N LEU A 51 13.28 9.53 -2.40
CA LEU A 51 12.04 10.31 -2.47
C LEU A 51 11.85 11.22 -1.25
N ILE A 52 11.08 12.29 -1.44
CA ILE A 52 10.57 13.14 -0.36
C ILE A 52 9.05 12.96 -0.30
N GLY A 53 8.55 12.39 0.79
CA GLY A 53 7.12 12.20 1.03
C GLY A 53 6.56 13.25 1.99
N GLN A 54 5.41 13.82 1.67
CA GLN A 54 4.64 14.66 2.60
C GLN A 54 3.25 14.06 2.79
N ALA A 55 2.88 13.75 4.02
CA ALA A 55 1.57 13.23 4.37
C ALA A 55 0.98 13.95 5.58
N GLN A 56 -0.34 13.90 5.69
CA GLN A 56 -1.06 14.33 6.89
C GLN A 56 -0.90 13.25 7.97
N THR A 57 -0.55 13.66 9.19
CA THR A 57 -0.53 12.81 10.39
C THR A 57 -1.92 12.59 10.95
#